data_AF-A0A9P8JRG3-F1
#
_entry.id   AF-A0A9P8JRG3-F1
#
_cell.length_a   1.000
_cell.length_b   1.000
_cell.length_c   1.000
_cell.angle_alpha   90.00
_cell.angle_beta   90.00
_cell.angle_gamma   90.00
#
_symmetry.space_group_name_H-M   'P 1'
#
loop_
_entity.id
_entity.type
_entity.pdbx_description
1 polymer ?
#
loop_
_entity_poly.entity_id
_entity_poly.type
_entity_poly.pdbx_seq_one_letter_code
_entity_poly.pdbx_strand_id
1 'polypeptide(L)'
;MFRTAVRRFAATALRPAETVAQMEAPQLHGVEISKAQRIAQDGFIDAIGKTPLIRMKKLSEETGCNILGKAEFQNPGGSVKDRAALYVVKDAEERGLIRPGGTVVEGTAGNTGIGLAH
;
A
#
# COMPACT_ATOMS: atom_id res chain seq x y z
N MET A 1 -28.46 9.89 45.91
CA MET A 1 -27.56 8.74 46.17
C MET A 1 -27.22 8.11 44.82
N PHE A 2 -26.24 8.67 44.09
CA PHE A 2 -25.86 8.21 42.76
C PHE A 2 -24.73 7.17 42.89
N ARG A 3 -24.95 5.95 42.41
CA ARG A 3 -23.96 4.88 42.39
C ARG A 3 -23.03 5.06 41.19
N THR A 4 -21.79 5.44 41.43
CA THR A 4 -20.72 5.45 40.43
C THR A 4 -20.27 4.01 40.15
N ALA A 5 -20.85 3.38 39.14
CA ALA A 5 -20.36 2.08 38.66
C ALA A 5 -19.20 2.31 37.69
N VAL A 6 -17.96 2.16 38.17
CA VAL A 6 -16.77 2.12 37.31
C VAL A 6 -16.84 0.84 36.49
N ARG A 7 -17.22 0.94 35.21
CA ARG A 7 -17.07 -0.16 34.26
C ARG A 7 -15.58 -0.37 34.00
N ARG A 8 -15.00 -1.41 34.59
CA ARG A 8 -13.69 -1.92 34.17
C ARG A 8 -13.86 -2.56 32.79
N PHE A 9 -13.31 -1.93 31.76
CA PHE A 9 -13.09 -2.62 30.49
C PHE A 9 -12.06 -3.73 30.75
N ALA A 10 -12.45 -4.97 30.46
CA ALA A 10 -11.55 -6.11 30.52
C ALA A 10 -10.36 -5.82 29.57
N ALA A 11 -9.14 -6.00 30.09
CA ALA A 11 -7.92 -5.84 29.31
C ALA A 11 -8.02 -6.67 28.03
N THR A 12 -7.89 -6.00 26.89
CA THR A 12 -7.75 -6.66 25.59
C THR A 12 -6.54 -7.58 25.69
N ALA A 13 -6.78 -8.89 25.66
CA ALA A 13 -5.71 -9.85 25.51
C ALA A 13 -4.92 -9.46 24.25
N LEU A 14 -3.63 -9.17 24.42
CA LEU A 14 -2.70 -8.96 23.32
C LEU A 14 -2.77 -10.23 22.46
N ARG A 15 -3.39 -10.12 21.28
CA ARG A 15 -3.20 -11.15 20.26
C ARG A 15 -1.70 -11.15 19.95
N PRO A 16 -0.99 -12.28 20.10
CA PRO A 16 0.38 -12.35 19.61
C PRO A 16 0.33 -11.98 18.13
N ALA A 17 1.29 -11.15 17.68
CA ALA A 17 1.43 -10.85 16.27
C ALA A 17 1.58 -12.18 15.53
N GLU A 18 0.58 -12.53 14.72
CA GLU A 18 0.66 -13.71 13.86
C GLU A 18 1.87 -13.52 12.95
N THR A 19 2.70 -14.56 12.84
CA THR A 19 3.84 -14.52 11.95
C THR A 19 3.35 -14.48 10.51
N VAL A 20 4.09 -13.80 9.62
CA VAL A 20 3.77 -13.68 8.19
C VAL A 20 3.49 -15.05 7.55
N ALA A 21 4.25 -16.07 7.93
CA ALA A 21 4.05 -17.44 7.48
C ALA A 21 2.68 -18.03 7.88
N GLN A 22 2.10 -17.59 8.99
CA GLN A 22 0.75 -17.98 9.43
C GLN A 22 -0.34 -17.21 8.66
N MET A 23 -0.06 -15.98 8.19
CA MET A 23 -0.97 -15.19 7.34
C MET A 23 -1.00 -15.68 5.88
N GLU A 24 0.07 -16.29 5.40
CA GLU A 24 0.16 -16.89 4.07
C GLU A 24 -0.41 -18.32 4.00
N ALA A 25 -0.65 -18.97 5.15
CA ALA A 25 -1.24 -20.30 5.20
C ALA A 25 -2.72 -20.25 4.82
N PRO A 26 -3.25 -21.22 4.05
CA PRO A 26 -4.67 -21.31 3.76
C PRO A 26 -5.46 -21.46 5.06
N GLN A 27 -6.20 -20.44 5.46
CA GLN A 27 -7.04 -20.46 6.65
C GLN A 27 -8.51 -20.35 6.25
N LEU A 28 -9.37 -21.11 6.92
CA LEU A 28 -10.81 -21.19 6.66
C LEU A 28 -11.54 -19.83 6.70
N HIS A 29 -10.93 -18.85 7.37
CA HIS A 29 -11.43 -17.49 7.55
C HIS A 29 -10.44 -16.40 7.08
N GLY A 30 -9.31 -16.79 6.49
CA GLY A 30 -8.31 -15.86 5.97
C GLY A 30 -8.70 -15.34 4.59
N VAL A 31 -8.32 -14.10 4.28
CA VAL A 31 -8.39 -13.61 2.90
C VAL A 31 -7.22 -14.25 2.16
N GLU A 32 -7.49 -15.04 1.11
CA GLU A 32 -6.42 -15.50 0.24
C GLU A 32 -5.78 -14.30 -0.47
N ILE A 33 -4.54 -14.02 -0.10
CA ILE A 33 -3.75 -12.97 -0.72
C ILE A 33 -3.31 -13.45 -2.10
N SER A 34 -3.67 -12.69 -3.15
CA SER A 34 -3.29 -13.07 -4.51
C SER A 34 -1.77 -13.11 -4.65
N LYS A 35 -1.20 -14.09 -5.36
CA LYS A 35 0.26 -14.14 -5.62
C LYS A 35 0.81 -12.86 -6.26
N ALA A 36 -0.05 -12.10 -6.93
CA ALA A 36 0.31 -10.82 -7.55
C ALA A 36 0.42 -9.68 -6.53
N GLN A 37 -0.37 -9.70 -5.46
CA GLN A 37 -0.32 -8.71 -4.38
C GLN A 37 0.39 -9.32 -3.17
N ARG A 38 1.63 -8.91 -2.90
CA ARG A 38 2.37 -9.38 -1.74
C ARG A 38 1.88 -8.73 -0.44
N ILE A 39 2.22 -9.33 0.71
CA ILE A 39 2.15 -8.65 2.00
C ILE A 39 3.34 -7.67 2.09
N ALA A 40 3.06 -6.39 2.38
CA ALA A 40 4.09 -5.38 2.62
C ALA A 40 4.63 -5.55 4.04
N GLN A 41 5.92 -5.87 4.18
CA GLN A 41 6.53 -6.27 5.45
C GLN A 41 7.00 -5.06 6.27
N ASP A 42 7.53 -4.06 5.57
CA ASP A 42 8.17 -2.89 6.18
C ASP A 42 7.23 -1.67 6.25
N GLY A 43 5.93 -1.89 6.05
CA GLY A 43 4.88 -0.87 6.15
C GLY A 43 4.43 -0.30 4.81
N PHE A 44 3.79 0.88 4.86
CA PHE A 44 3.05 1.47 3.74
C PHE A 44 3.89 1.67 2.46
N ILE A 45 5.13 2.14 2.62
CA ILE A 45 6.04 2.41 1.49
C ILE A 45 6.41 1.12 0.75
N ASP A 46 6.55 -0.02 1.45
CA ASP A 46 6.85 -1.32 0.82
C ASP A 46 5.67 -1.83 -0.03
N ALA A 47 4.45 -1.32 0.17
CA ALA A 47 3.30 -1.64 -0.68
C ALA A 47 3.36 -0.95 -2.06
N ILE A 48 4.25 0.03 -2.26
CA ILE A 48 4.38 0.74 -3.54
C ILE A 48 4.97 -0.18 -4.61
N GLY A 49 4.29 -0.25 -5.74
CA GLY A 49 4.71 -0.99 -6.92
C GLY A 49 4.24 -2.44 -6.96
N LYS A 50 4.96 -3.27 -7.73
CA LYS A 50 4.60 -4.69 -8.03
C LYS A 50 3.11 -4.92 -8.38
N THR A 51 2.45 -3.91 -8.93
CA THR A 51 1.03 -3.97 -9.28
C THR A 51 0.73 -5.04 -10.35
N PRO A 52 -0.46 -5.64 -10.35
CA PRO A 52 -0.79 -6.71 -11.31
C PRO A 52 -0.74 -6.29 -12.79
N LEU A 53 -0.43 -7.24 -13.66
CA LEU A 53 -0.71 -7.16 -15.09
C LEU A 53 -2.03 -7.89 -15.37
N ILE A 54 -3.01 -7.16 -15.87
CA ILE A 54 -4.35 -7.67 -16.16
C ILE A 54 -4.47 -7.88 -17.66
N ARG A 55 -4.79 -9.11 -18.09
CA ARG A 55 -4.98 -9.41 -19.51
C ARG A 55 -6.30 -8.82 -20.01
N MET A 56 -6.23 -8.01 -21.07
CA MET A 56 -7.40 -7.48 -21.75
C MET A 56 -7.92 -8.51 -22.75
N LYS A 57 -8.69 -9.49 -22.27
CA LYS A 57 -9.09 -10.68 -23.05
C LYS A 57 -9.70 -10.33 -24.41
N LYS A 58 -10.77 -9.52 -24.42
CA LYS A 58 -11.49 -9.13 -25.64
C LYS A 58 -10.59 -8.44 -26.66
N LEU A 59 -9.84 -7.41 -26.24
CA LEU A 59 -8.91 -6.70 -27.14
C LEU A 59 -7.81 -7.62 -27.66
N SER A 60 -7.32 -8.55 -26.83
CA SER A 60 -6.31 -9.51 -27.26
C SER A 60 -6.83 -10.47 -28.33
N GLU A 61 -8.09 -10.89 -28.21
CA GLU A 61 -8.76 -11.75 -29.19
C GLU A 61 -9.03 -11.01 -30.51
N GLU A 62 -9.53 -9.78 -30.43
CA GLU A 62 -9.86 -8.96 -31.62
C GLU A 62 -8.62 -8.57 -32.43
N THR A 63 -7.48 -8.38 -31.77
CA THR A 63 -6.24 -7.90 -32.42
C THR A 63 -5.24 -9.02 -32.73
N GLY A 64 -5.40 -10.20 -32.12
CA GLY A 64 -4.39 -11.27 -32.13
C GLY A 64 -3.15 -10.98 -31.26
N CYS A 65 -3.06 -9.81 -30.62
CA CYS A 65 -1.94 -9.41 -29.77
C CYS A 65 -2.16 -9.81 -28.30
N ASN A 66 -1.09 -9.99 -27.53
CA ASN A 66 -1.19 -10.16 -26.08
C ASN A 66 -1.25 -8.80 -25.37
N ILE A 67 -2.46 -8.26 -25.17
CA ILE A 67 -2.66 -6.93 -24.59
C ILE A 67 -2.85 -7.04 -23.07
N LEU A 68 -1.99 -6.35 -22.32
CA LEU A 68 -2.00 -6.32 -20.85
C LEU A 68 -2.13 -4.87 -20.36
N GLY A 69 -2.96 -4.65 -19.34
CA GLY A 69 -3.02 -3.39 -18.59
C GLY A 69 -2.26 -3.50 -17.27
N LYS A 70 -1.44 -2.50 -16.94
CA LYS A 70 -0.76 -2.42 -15.64
C LYS A 70 -1.66 -1.71 -14.63
N ALA A 71 -2.03 -2.40 -13.56
CA ALA A 71 -3.01 -1.93 -12.57
C ALA A 71 -2.41 -0.93 -11.55
N GLU A 72 -1.86 0.19 -12.02
CA GLU A 72 -1.19 1.19 -11.18
C GLU A 72 -2.11 1.91 -10.18
N PHE A 73 -3.44 1.78 -10.33
CA PHE A 73 -4.39 2.22 -9.31
C PHE A 73 -4.30 1.42 -8.02
N GLN A 74 -3.60 0.27 -8.01
CA GLN A 74 -3.38 -0.57 -6.83
C GLN A 74 -2.13 -0.20 -6.03
N ASN A 75 -1.39 0.84 -6.41
CA ASN A 75 -0.46 1.44 -5.45
C ASN A 75 -1.27 2.03 -4.29
N PRO A 76 -0.71 2.12 -3.07
CA PRO A 76 -1.49 2.41 -1.87
C PRO A 76 -2.08 3.84 -1.81
N GLY A 77 -1.48 4.81 -2.47
CA GLY A 77 -2.00 6.15 -2.75
C GLY A 77 -2.93 6.23 -3.98
N GLY A 78 -3.23 5.09 -4.60
CA GLY A 78 -4.26 4.94 -5.62
C GLY A 78 -3.82 5.28 -7.04
N SER A 79 -2.52 5.52 -7.29
CA SER A 79 -2.04 5.84 -8.63
C SER A 79 -0.58 5.49 -8.87
N VAL A 80 -0.15 5.55 -10.14
CA VAL A 80 1.26 5.40 -10.53
C VAL A 80 2.20 6.42 -9.87
N LYS A 81 1.68 7.55 -9.38
CA LYS A 81 2.50 8.66 -8.88
C LYS A 81 3.15 8.38 -7.52
N ASP A 82 2.68 7.39 -6.78
CA ASP A 82 3.34 6.92 -5.55
C ASP A 82 4.78 6.50 -5.83
N ARG A 83 5.03 5.89 -7.00
CA ARG A 83 6.38 5.51 -7.43
C ARG A 83 7.26 6.74 -7.63
N ALA A 84 6.74 7.77 -8.29
CA ALA A 84 7.48 8.99 -8.56
C ALA A 84 7.79 9.73 -7.25
N ALA A 85 6.79 9.86 -6.37
CA ALA A 85 6.95 10.46 -5.05
C ALA A 85 8.05 9.74 -4.23
N LEU A 86 7.97 8.40 -4.14
CA LEU A 86 8.96 7.60 -3.43
C LEU A 86 10.38 7.85 -3.92
N TYR A 87 10.63 7.76 -5.22
CA TYR A 87 11.99 7.84 -5.74
C TYR A 87 12.54 9.27 -5.76
N VAL A 88 11.70 10.29 -5.94
CA VAL A 88 12.14 11.70 -5.86
C VAL A 88 12.54 12.06 -4.44
N VAL A 89 11.74 11.68 -3.44
CA VAL A 89 12.06 11.94 -2.02
C VAL A 89 13.30 11.16 -1.62
N LYS A 90 13.36 9.86 -1.95
CA LYS A 90 14.49 8.99 -1.62
C LYS A 90 15.81 9.50 -2.22
N ASP A 91 15.83 9.90 -3.50
CA ASP A 91 17.04 10.48 -4.12
C ASP A 91 17.47 11.78 -3.41
N ALA A 92 16.51 12.66 -3.10
CA ALA A 92 16.81 13.91 -2.42
C ALA A 92 17.34 13.70 -0.99
N GLU A 93 16.82 12.71 -0.26
CA GLU A 93 17.34 12.32 1.06
C GLU A 93 18.74 11.70 0.97
N GLU A 94 18.96 10.76 0.04
CA GLU A 94 20.26 10.11 -0.17
C GLU A 94 21.36 11.10 -0.55
N ARG A 95 20.99 12.15 -1.31
CA ARG A 95 21.90 13.24 -1.69
C ARG A 95 22.04 14.32 -0.61
N GLY A 96 21.32 14.22 0.50
CA GLY A 96 21.32 15.20 1.58
C GLY A 96 20.74 16.56 1.21
N LEU A 97 19.91 16.62 0.16
CA LEU A 97 19.25 17.85 -0.31
C LEU A 97 18.07 18.23 0.58
N ILE A 98 17.41 17.24 1.17
CA ILE A 98 16.32 17.41 2.13
C ILE A 98 16.61 16.65 3.42
N ARG A 99 15.87 17.00 4.46
CA ARG A 99 15.95 16.37 5.77
C ARG A 99 14.57 16.38 6.45
N PRO A 100 14.32 15.48 7.41
CA PRO A 100 13.11 15.53 8.22
C PRO A 100 12.86 16.91 8.82
N GLY A 101 11.59 17.35 8.83
CA GLY A 101 11.18 18.67 9.27
C GLY A 101 11.26 19.78 8.21
N GLY A 102 11.75 19.47 7.00
CA GLY A 102 11.66 20.37 5.85
C GLY A 102 10.24 20.47 5.26
N THR A 103 10.06 21.35 4.28
CA THR A 103 8.82 21.48 3.51
C THR A 103 9.06 21.07 2.06
N VAL A 104 8.23 20.16 1.55
CA VAL A 104 8.22 19.75 0.14
C VAL A 104 7.11 20.53 -0.56
N VAL A 105 7.44 21.16 -1.70
CA VAL A 105 6.49 21.87 -2.54
C VAL A 105 6.51 21.24 -3.93
N GLU A 106 5.33 20.80 -4.41
CA GLU A 106 5.18 20.13 -5.70
C GLU A 106 4.03 20.77 -6.48
N GLY A 107 4.30 21.18 -7.72
CA GLY A 107 3.27 21.65 -8.65
C GLY A 107 2.56 20.47 -9.28
N THR A 108 1.37 20.13 -8.78
CA THR A 108 0.66 18.90 -9.18
C THR A 108 -0.81 19.12 -9.49
N ALA A 109 -1.35 18.27 -10.37
CA ALA A 109 -2.78 18.16 -10.62
C ALA A 109 -3.51 17.27 -9.58
N GLY A 110 -2.77 16.61 -8.67
CA GLY A 110 -3.37 15.84 -7.56
C GLY A 110 -2.53 14.63 -7.17
N ASN A 111 -2.48 13.60 -8.03
CA ASN A 111 -1.91 12.29 -7.70
C ASN A 111 -0.47 12.32 -7.14
N THR A 112 0.40 13.19 -7.65
CA THR A 112 1.76 13.32 -7.08
C THR A 112 1.74 13.90 -5.67
N GLY A 113 0.85 14.87 -5.42
CA GLY A 113 0.68 15.44 -4.07
C GLY A 113 0.14 14.41 -3.09
N ILE A 114 -0.81 13.57 -3.53
CA ILE A 114 -1.31 12.44 -2.75
C ILE A 114 -0.14 11.49 -2.41
N GLY A 115 0.63 11.06 -3.42
CA GLY A 115 1.77 10.17 -3.22
C GLY A 115 2.88 10.73 -2.32
N LEU A 116 3.04 12.06 -2.24
CA LEU A 116 4.00 12.73 -1.36
C LEU A 116 3.49 12.95 0.07
N ALA A 117 2.17 12.87 0.30
CA ALA A 117 1.55 13.25 1.57
C ALA A 117 1.31 12.09 2.55
N HIS A 118 1.37 10.85 2.08
CA HIS A 118 1.18 9.63 2.89
C HIS A 118 2.46 9.21 3.60
#